data_AF-A0A0D5Y5N4-F1
#
_entry.id   AF-A0A0D5Y5N4-F1
#
_cell.length_a   1.000
_cell.length_b   1.000
_cell.length_c   1.000
_cell.angle_alpha   90.00
_cell.angle_beta   90.00
_cell.angle_gamma   90.00
#
_symmetry.space_group_name_H-M   'P 1'
#
loop_
_entity.id
_entity.type
_entity.pdbx_description
1 polymer ?
#
loop_
_entity_poly.entity_id
_entity_poly.type
_entity_poly.pdbx_seq_one_letter_code
_entity_poly.pdbx_strand_id
1 'polypeptide(L)'
;MDYPKSVPGVGLQNGEFADENPMAGTPGSLIPAAWGNAVTQELLNVIKSAGLVPDEKSTTQLLQAIQSFAARDFKDSVRVATTGSVALSGLQAIDGVQLTVADRVLVKDQANAAQNGLYIVSAGSWSRAPDAALDYQVTSNFIVGTDEGQVNKSRMWQMTTTGPITVGATPLAFELMAGTTGVAAGEYRKVAVNARGQVTSGSNPTTLDGYAITDAYSKTAANSTFVKQGGVGTQLSNAVYIGWDGQNVLIQVDATNFGSLWCSRNFDPAKKADISEVYNKTAANALLDAKISSDACSIAGFASGNSAAPYMRNKNNNEYVGLARAATTLGGYGITDAYTAAQVNSFLGDRVLRDSITYAGFASNDASAPYFRRASDNGVYYLQPKLGFTPVRQGGGNAQGSNQVMVGWATDGSGLRVQVDATDLGTVWTDHIGNWKAVVAQSTAGAGAVGSYALLVVGGGGGTGPGELVAGVNCRFTATDGTAWGGAPAGTWRIMGAVRNTDGASPDSTTLCLRIS
;
A
#
# COMPACT_ATOMS: atom_id res chain seq x y z
N MET A 1 -16.49 -90.76 81.54
CA MET A 1 -17.13 -91.76 82.43
C MET A 1 -16.16 -92.92 82.64
N ASP A 2 -16.06 -93.46 83.85
CA ASP A 2 -15.25 -94.66 84.19
C ASP A 2 -16.17 -95.80 84.67
N TYR A 3 -15.72 -97.05 84.71
CA TYR A 3 -16.49 -98.22 85.16
C TYR A 3 -16.99 -98.07 86.62
N PRO A 4 -18.12 -98.69 87.00
CA PRO A 4 -18.75 -98.52 88.32
C PRO A 4 -18.05 -99.28 89.47
N LYS A 5 -16.75 -99.02 89.65
CA LYS A 5 -15.86 -99.71 90.63
C LYS A 5 -16.33 -99.58 92.09
N SER A 6 -17.11 -98.56 92.41
CA SER A 6 -17.64 -98.32 93.76
C SER A 6 -18.93 -99.09 94.07
N VAL A 7 -19.51 -99.80 93.10
CA VAL A 7 -20.74 -100.59 93.31
C VAL A 7 -20.36 -101.97 93.87
N PRO A 8 -20.81 -102.34 95.08
CA PRO A 8 -20.52 -103.65 95.64
C PRO A 8 -21.06 -104.78 94.77
N GLY A 9 -20.26 -105.84 94.57
CA GLY A 9 -20.69 -107.01 93.80
C GLY A 9 -20.84 -106.77 92.28
N VAL A 10 -20.25 -105.69 91.76
CA VAL A 10 -20.38 -105.29 90.34
C VAL A 10 -19.72 -106.25 89.35
N GLY A 11 -18.89 -107.20 89.81
CA GLY A 11 -18.36 -108.30 88.99
C GLY A 11 -17.34 -107.88 87.92
N LEU A 12 -16.65 -106.75 88.09
CA LEU A 12 -15.61 -106.29 87.15
C LEU A 12 -14.37 -107.20 87.19
N GLN A 13 -13.79 -107.49 86.02
CA GLN A 13 -12.53 -108.20 85.90
C GLN A 13 -11.46 -107.23 85.39
N ASN A 14 -10.34 -107.10 86.11
CA ASN A 14 -9.27 -106.13 85.80
C ASN A 14 -9.75 -104.67 85.64
N GLY A 15 -10.89 -104.32 86.24
CA GLY A 15 -11.47 -102.98 86.17
C GLY A 15 -12.44 -102.75 85.00
N GLU A 16 -12.72 -103.78 84.20
CA GLU A 16 -13.63 -103.74 83.04
C GLU A 16 -14.82 -104.70 83.23
N PHE A 17 -15.86 -104.55 82.40
CA PHE A 17 -17.00 -105.48 82.39
C PHE A 17 -16.56 -106.85 81.86
N ALA A 18 -17.05 -107.92 82.48
CA ALA A 18 -16.79 -109.30 82.13
C ALA A 18 -18.11 -110.09 82.03
N ASP A 19 -18.16 -111.07 81.13
CA ASP A 19 -19.31 -111.95 80.98
C ASP A 19 -19.42 -112.94 82.15
N GLU A 20 -20.62 -113.49 82.34
CA GLU A 20 -20.82 -114.57 83.30
C GLU A 20 -20.05 -115.83 82.89
N ASN A 21 -19.39 -116.47 83.87
CA ASN A 21 -18.79 -117.79 83.67
C ASN A 21 -19.37 -118.78 84.68
N PRO A 22 -20.44 -119.50 84.30
CA PRO A 22 -21.11 -120.47 85.18
C PRO A 22 -20.19 -121.62 85.60
N MET A 23 -19.20 -121.98 84.76
CA MET A 23 -18.25 -123.07 85.06
C MET A 23 -17.21 -122.67 86.11
N ALA A 24 -16.83 -121.40 86.15
CA ALA A 24 -15.89 -120.85 87.14
C ALA A 24 -16.61 -120.32 88.41
N GLY A 25 -17.94 -120.32 88.43
CA GLY A 25 -18.74 -119.76 89.52
C GLY A 25 -18.65 -118.24 89.65
N THR A 26 -18.17 -117.54 88.61
CA THR A 26 -18.03 -116.08 88.62
C THR A 26 -19.23 -115.43 87.95
N PRO A 27 -20.04 -114.64 88.67
CA PRO A 27 -21.16 -113.91 88.08
C PRO A 27 -20.65 -112.87 87.09
N GLY A 28 -21.43 -112.63 86.02
CA GLY A 28 -21.12 -111.57 85.06
C GLY A 28 -21.19 -110.19 85.69
N SER A 29 -20.53 -109.22 85.06
CA SER A 29 -20.56 -107.85 85.56
C SER A 29 -21.97 -107.28 85.55
N LEU A 30 -22.36 -106.70 86.67
CA LEU A 30 -23.57 -105.91 86.77
C LEU A 30 -23.34 -104.56 86.09
N ILE A 31 -24.24 -104.15 85.20
CA ILE A 31 -24.30 -102.78 84.70
C ILE A 31 -25.40 -102.06 85.49
N PRO A 32 -25.08 -101.26 86.52
CA PRO A 32 -26.09 -100.57 87.30
C PRO A 32 -26.86 -99.59 86.43
N ALA A 33 -28.19 -99.51 86.59
CA ALA A 33 -29.03 -98.60 85.82
C ALA A 33 -28.55 -97.14 85.93
N ALA A 34 -28.09 -96.71 87.11
CA ALA A 34 -27.51 -95.39 87.31
C ALA A 34 -26.29 -95.12 86.40
N TRP A 35 -25.43 -96.13 86.23
CA TRP A 35 -24.25 -96.02 85.37
C TRP A 35 -24.61 -96.06 83.89
N GLY A 36 -25.45 -97.01 83.47
CA GLY A 36 -25.91 -97.14 82.09
C GLY A 36 -26.67 -95.89 81.62
N ASN A 37 -27.53 -95.32 82.47
CA ASN A 37 -28.22 -94.06 82.20
C ASN A 37 -27.24 -92.89 82.10
N ALA A 38 -26.22 -92.82 82.95
CA ALA A 38 -25.23 -91.75 82.90
C ALA A 38 -24.42 -91.76 81.60
N VAL A 39 -23.97 -92.95 81.15
CA VAL A 39 -23.27 -93.07 79.84
C VAL A 39 -24.19 -92.68 78.68
N THR A 40 -25.44 -93.17 78.67
CA THR A 40 -26.41 -92.79 77.64
C THR A 40 -26.66 -91.28 77.66
N GLN A 41 -26.81 -90.67 78.84
CA GLN A 41 -27.05 -89.24 78.95
C GLN A 41 -25.86 -88.40 78.46
N GLU A 42 -24.61 -88.83 78.69
CA GLU A 42 -23.42 -88.18 78.14
C GLU A 42 -23.44 -88.17 76.61
N LEU A 43 -23.76 -89.32 75.98
CA LEU A 43 -23.87 -89.40 74.52
C LEU A 43 -25.02 -88.52 73.99
N LEU A 44 -26.18 -88.54 74.66
CA LEU A 44 -27.31 -87.67 74.32
C LEU A 44 -26.96 -86.18 74.46
N ASN A 45 -26.15 -85.80 75.46
CA ASN A 45 -25.70 -84.43 75.66
C ASN A 45 -24.80 -83.98 74.51
N VAL A 46 -23.89 -84.82 74.02
CA VAL A 46 -23.06 -84.52 72.85
C VAL A 46 -23.93 -84.35 71.60
N ILE A 47 -24.88 -85.26 71.37
CA ILE A 47 -25.82 -85.21 70.24
C ILE A 47 -26.66 -83.92 70.26
N LYS A 48 -27.24 -83.59 71.42
CA LYS A 48 -28.04 -82.35 71.59
C LYS A 48 -27.19 -81.09 71.47
N SER A 49 -25.95 -81.11 71.97
CA SER A 49 -25.03 -79.97 71.85
C SER A 49 -24.66 -79.68 70.40
N ALA A 50 -24.67 -80.70 69.54
CA ALA A 50 -24.54 -80.57 68.09
C ALA A 50 -25.84 -80.13 67.39
N GLY A 51 -26.92 -79.83 68.14
CA GLY A 51 -28.21 -79.42 67.61
C GLY A 51 -29.06 -80.56 67.04
N LEU A 52 -28.66 -81.82 67.23
CA LEU A 52 -29.41 -82.98 66.73
C LEU A 52 -30.48 -83.43 67.74
N VAL A 53 -31.60 -83.93 67.22
CA VAL A 53 -32.65 -84.58 68.04
C VAL A 53 -32.31 -86.06 68.18
N PRO A 54 -32.07 -86.59 69.39
CA PRO A 54 -31.74 -88.01 69.55
C PRO A 54 -32.86 -88.93 69.08
N ASP A 55 -32.49 -90.01 68.39
CA ASP A 55 -33.36 -91.04 67.83
C ASP A 55 -32.74 -92.42 68.13
N GLU A 56 -33.47 -93.24 68.89
CA GLU A 56 -33.04 -94.59 69.27
C GLU A 56 -32.82 -95.52 68.06
N LYS A 57 -33.39 -95.20 66.90
CA LYS A 57 -33.22 -95.97 65.66
C LYS A 57 -31.93 -95.62 64.91
N SER A 58 -31.22 -94.57 65.32
CA SER A 58 -30.03 -94.06 64.63
C SER A 58 -28.76 -94.34 65.42
N THR A 59 -27.91 -95.21 64.87
CA THR A 59 -26.62 -95.59 65.49
C THR A 59 -25.46 -94.68 65.11
N THR A 60 -25.71 -93.62 64.33
CA THR A 60 -24.66 -92.73 63.78
C THR A 60 -24.64 -91.33 64.37
N GLN A 61 -25.59 -90.97 65.25
CA GLN A 61 -25.75 -89.59 65.72
C GLN A 61 -24.56 -89.06 66.53
N LEU A 62 -23.91 -89.92 67.32
CA LEU A 62 -22.71 -89.53 68.07
C LEU A 62 -21.56 -89.15 67.12
N LEU A 63 -21.35 -89.94 66.07
CA LEU A 63 -20.34 -89.67 65.04
C LEU A 63 -20.65 -88.34 64.32
N GLN A 64 -21.91 -88.13 63.94
CA GLN A 64 -22.35 -86.88 63.31
C GLN A 64 -22.12 -85.66 64.20
N ALA A 65 -22.39 -85.79 65.51
CA ALA A 65 -22.17 -84.71 66.47
C ALA A 65 -20.67 -84.36 66.62
N ILE A 66 -19.80 -85.36 66.73
CA ILE A 66 -18.34 -85.13 66.81
C ILE A 66 -17.85 -84.46 65.52
N GLN A 67 -18.31 -84.92 64.36
CA GLN A 67 -17.92 -84.37 63.08
C GLN A 67 -18.47 -82.96 62.84
N SER A 68 -19.64 -82.60 63.39
CA SER A 68 -20.18 -81.24 63.27
C SER A 68 -19.39 -80.23 64.09
N PHE A 69 -18.88 -80.60 65.27
CA PHE A 69 -17.93 -79.76 66.00
C PHE A 69 -16.59 -79.59 65.28
N ALA A 70 -16.24 -80.54 64.41
CA ALA A 70 -15.08 -80.45 63.54
C ALA A 70 -15.36 -79.71 62.21
N ALA A 71 -16.60 -79.29 61.94
CA ALA A 71 -16.96 -78.57 60.72
C ALA A 71 -16.32 -77.17 60.74
N ARG A 72 -15.26 -77.01 59.94
CA ARG A 72 -14.57 -75.73 59.76
C ARG A 72 -15.24 -74.95 58.63
N ASP A 73 -15.43 -73.65 58.83
CA ASP A 73 -15.82 -72.75 57.74
C ASP A 73 -14.69 -72.64 56.71
N PHE A 74 -13.42 -72.64 57.13
CA PHE A 74 -12.30 -72.77 56.18
C PHE A 74 -12.09 -74.24 55.81
N LYS A 75 -12.28 -74.55 54.53
CA LYS A 75 -12.06 -75.87 53.94
C LYS A 75 -10.64 -75.98 53.40
N ASP A 76 -10.17 -77.22 53.23
CA ASP A 76 -8.91 -77.45 52.52
C ASP A 76 -9.02 -76.94 51.07
N SER A 77 -7.93 -76.40 50.54
CA SER A 77 -7.91 -75.83 49.19
C SER A 77 -8.32 -76.85 48.13
N VAL A 78 -8.84 -76.33 47.04
CA VAL A 78 -9.10 -77.10 45.82
C VAL A 78 -8.02 -76.75 44.81
N ARG A 79 -7.72 -77.70 43.93
CA ARG A 79 -6.78 -77.48 42.85
C ARG A 79 -7.33 -76.46 41.86
N VAL A 80 -8.60 -76.59 41.48
CA VAL A 80 -9.27 -75.66 40.55
C VAL A 80 -10.73 -75.43 40.92
N ALA A 81 -11.32 -74.37 40.38
CA ALA A 81 -12.76 -74.15 40.38
C ALA A 81 -13.31 -74.16 38.95
N THR A 82 -14.55 -74.59 38.79
CA THR A 82 -15.22 -74.57 37.49
C THR A 82 -15.34 -73.15 36.91
N THR A 83 -15.47 -73.06 35.59
CA THR A 83 -15.82 -71.84 34.84
C THR A 83 -17.14 -72.00 34.08
N GLY A 84 -17.82 -73.14 34.26
CA GLY A 84 -19.04 -73.57 33.59
C GLY A 84 -19.42 -74.97 34.07
N SER A 85 -20.54 -75.51 33.60
CA SER A 85 -21.00 -76.84 34.00
C SER A 85 -20.05 -77.94 33.50
N VAL A 86 -19.81 -78.94 34.34
CA VAL A 86 -18.90 -80.06 34.08
C VAL A 86 -19.59 -81.40 34.33
N ALA A 87 -19.02 -82.47 33.79
CA ALA A 87 -19.43 -83.82 34.18
C ALA A 87 -18.88 -84.11 35.59
N LEU A 88 -19.70 -84.60 36.52
CA LEU A 88 -19.24 -85.05 37.84
C LEU A 88 -18.70 -86.49 37.79
N SER A 89 -17.95 -86.79 36.74
CA SER A 89 -17.33 -88.09 36.48
C SER A 89 -16.16 -87.96 35.49
N GLY A 90 -15.25 -88.92 35.52
CA GLY A 90 -14.13 -88.99 34.58
C GLY A 90 -13.04 -87.93 34.83
N LEU A 91 -11.90 -88.12 34.16
CA LEU A 91 -10.82 -87.13 34.15
C LEU A 91 -11.05 -86.15 33.01
N GLN A 92 -10.95 -84.85 33.31
CA GLN A 92 -11.20 -83.78 32.35
C GLN A 92 -10.33 -82.57 32.67
N ALA A 93 -10.25 -81.63 31.73
CA ALA A 93 -9.61 -80.34 31.98
C ALA A 93 -10.64 -79.34 32.54
N ILE A 94 -10.31 -78.68 33.64
CA ILE A 94 -11.11 -77.60 34.23
C ILE A 94 -10.22 -76.37 34.39
N ASP A 95 -10.71 -75.22 33.94
CA ASP A 95 -9.98 -73.94 34.02
C ASP A 95 -8.56 -74.01 33.44
N GLY A 96 -8.39 -74.76 32.34
CA GLY A 96 -7.10 -74.97 31.68
C GLY A 96 -6.16 -75.99 32.35
N VAL A 97 -6.60 -76.66 33.42
CA VAL A 97 -5.80 -77.64 34.17
C VAL A 97 -6.36 -79.05 33.98
N GLN A 98 -5.52 -79.99 33.53
CA GLN A 98 -5.89 -81.40 33.42
C GLN A 98 -5.94 -82.06 34.81
N LEU A 99 -7.08 -82.66 35.15
CA LEU A 99 -7.29 -83.27 36.46
C LEU A 99 -6.78 -84.71 36.56
N THR A 100 -6.32 -85.07 37.75
CA THR A 100 -5.92 -86.42 38.15
C THR A 100 -6.84 -86.97 39.25
N VAL A 101 -6.87 -88.30 39.41
CA VAL A 101 -7.62 -88.95 40.50
C VAL A 101 -7.15 -88.38 41.83
N ALA A 102 -8.10 -88.17 42.75
CA ALA A 102 -7.94 -87.56 44.08
C ALA A 102 -7.75 -86.04 44.10
N ASP A 103 -7.69 -85.35 42.95
CA ASP A 103 -7.71 -83.90 42.93
C ASP A 103 -9.01 -83.36 43.56
N ARG A 104 -8.91 -82.22 44.26
CA ARG A 104 -10.06 -81.51 44.82
C ARG A 104 -10.51 -80.42 43.85
N VAL A 105 -11.81 -80.33 43.57
CA VAL A 105 -12.39 -79.33 42.68
C VAL A 105 -13.54 -78.60 43.36
N LEU A 106 -13.56 -77.28 43.28
CA LEU A 106 -14.75 -76.49 43.58
C LEU A 106 -15.65 -76.47 42.35
N VAL A 107 -16.76 -77.20 42.43
CA VAL A 107 -17.81 -77.16 41.43
C VAL A 107 -18.79 -76.06 41.84
N LYS A 108 -18.81 -74.95 41.11
CA LYS A 108 -19.64 -73.78 41.45
C LYS A 108 -20.57 -73.31 40.31
N ASP A 109 -20.47 -73.89 39.12
CA ASP A 109 -21.20 -73.43 37.92
C ASP A 109 -22.05 -74.54 37.25
N GLN A 110 -22.58 -75.50 38.03
CA GLN A 110 -23.55 -76.46 37.49
C GLN A 110 -24.87 -75.78 37.14
N ALA A 111 -25.50 -76.23 36.07
CA ALA A 111 -26.86 -75.82 35.70
C ALA A 111 -27.88 -76.15 36.83
N ASN A 112 -27.71 -77.29 37.50
CA ASN A 112 -28.38 -77.56 38.77
C ASN A 112 -27.45 -77.20 39.92
N ALA A 113 -27.66 -76.02 40.51
CA ALA A 113 -26.82 -75.50 41.59
C ALA A 113 -26.83 -76.38 42.87
N ALA A 114 -27.77 -77.31 43.05
CA ALA A 114 -27.72 -78.27 44.16
C ALA A 114 -26.56 -79.29 44.01
N GLN A 115 -26.03 -79.44 42.79
CA GLN A 115 -24.83 -80.24 42.48
C GLN A 115 -23.53 -79.45 42.66
N ASN A 116 -23.58 -78.16 42.98
CA ASN A 116 -22.38 -77.42 43.35
C ASN A 116 -21.83 -77.93 44.70
N GLY A 117 -20.55 -77.66 44.95
CA GLY A 117 -19.84 -78.01 46.17
C GLY A 117 -18.41 -78.48 45.90
N LEU A 118 -17.79 -79.08 46.91
CA LEU A 118 -16.43 -79.60 46.83
C LEU A 118 -16.46 -81.08 46.42
N TYR A 119 -15.66 -81.45 45.43
CA TYR A 119 -15.61 -82.81 44.89
C TYR A 119 -14.18 -83.37 44.87
N ILE A 120 -14.08 -84.69 45.04
CA ILE A 120 -12.87 -85.48 44.80
C ILE A 120 -12.99 -86.13 43.43
N VAL A 121 -12.01 -85.86 42.57
CA VAL A 121 -11.96 -86.36 41.20
C VAL A 121 -11.69 -87.85 41.19
N SER A 122 -12.39 -88.56 40.30
CA SER A 122 -12.23 -89.99 40.02
C SER A 122 -12.32 -90.25 38.52
N ALA A 123 -11.77 -91.38 38.06
CA ALA A 123 -12.00 -91.87 36.70
C ALA A 123 -13.46 -92.32 36.49
N GLY A 124 -14.14 -92.72 37.57
CA GLY A 124 -15.58 -92.96 37.60
C GLY A 124 -16.35 -91.72 38.07
N SER A 125 -17.49 -91.92 38.73
CA SER A 125 -18.25 -90.82 39.37
C SER A 125 -17.42 -90.14 40.46
N TRP A 126 -17.47 -88.82 40.52
CA TRP A 126 -16.83 -88.03 41.56
C TRP A 126 -17.66 -88.10 42.85
N SER A 127 -16.99 -88.11 43.99
CA SER A 127 -17.62 -88.03 45.31
C SER A 127 -17.48 -86.63 45.87
N ARG A 128 -18.38 -86.21 46.77
CA ARG A 128 -18.17 -84.96 47.52
C ARG A 128 -16.96 -85.08 48.43
N ALA A 129 -16.27 -83.97 48.65
CA ALA A 129 -15.11 -83.92 49.54
C ALA A 129 -15.53 -84.24 50.98
N PRO A 130 -14.77 -85.05 51.75
CA PRO A 130 -15.18 -85.51 53.08
C PRO A 130 -15.47 -84.39 54.10
N ASP A 131 -14.92 -83.20 53.90
CA ASP A 131 -15.09 -82.00 54.73
C ASP A 131 -16.26 -81.11 54.28
N ALA A 132 -17.00 -81.49 53.23
CA ALA A 132 -18.18 -80.82 52.70
C ALA A 132 -19.18 -81.79 52.05
N ALA A 133 -19.27 -83.01 52.58
CA ALA A 133 -20.14 -84.07 52.06
C ALA A 133 -21.50 -84.14 52.78
N LEU A 134 -21.57 -83.63 54.00
CA LEU A 134 -22.76 -83.71 54.87
C LEU A 134 -23.33 -82.32 55.18
N ASP A 135 -24.64 -82.24 55.40
CA ASP A 135 -25.42 -81.01 55.64
C ASP A 135 -24.76 -80.07 56.65
N TYR A 136 -24.37 -80.59 57.81
CA TYR A 136 -23.77 -79.79 58.88
C TYR A 136 -22.35 -79.29 58.56
N GLN A 137 -21.68 -79.86 57.55
CA GLN A 137 -20.34 -79.44 57.12
C GLN A 137 -20.41 -78.28 56.14
N VAL A 138 -21.55 -78.07 55.49
CA VAL A 138 -21.75 -77.06 54.46
C VAL A 138 -22.48 -75.87 55.08
N THR A 139 -21.73 -75.04 55.80
CA THR A 139 -22.27 -73.83 56.42
C THR A 139 -22.49 -72.74 55.36
N SER A 140 -23.44 -71.84 55.61
CA SER A 140 -23.75 -70.67 54.75
C SER A 140 -22.60 -69.66 54.59
N ASN A 141 -21.43 -69.93 55.15
CA ASN A 141 -20.30 -69.02 55.17
C ASN A 141 -18.96 -69.72 54.93
N PHE A 142 -18.96 -71.01 54.58
CA PHE A 142 -17.71 -71.72 54.41
C PHE A 142 -16.91 -71.13 53.24
N ILE A 143 -15.58 -71.12 53.38
CA ILE A 143 -14.61 -70.52 52.48
C ILE A 143 -13.67 -71.62 51.97
N VAL A 144 -13.34 -71.55 50.69
CA VAL A 144 -12.37 -72.45 50.05
C VAL A 144 -11.45 -71.67 49.11
N GLY A 145 -10.15 -71.97 49.18
CA GLY A 145 -9.14 -71.40 48.28
C GLY A 145 -8.93 -72.26 47.03
N THR A 146 -8.55 -71.62 45.92
CA THR A 146 -8.19 -72.27 44.65
C THR A 146 -6.70 -72.05 44.32
N ASP A 147 -5.99 -73.13 44.03
CA ASP A 147 -4.52 -73.09 43.89
C ASP A 147 -4.04 -72.88 42.44
N GLU A 148 -4.71 -73.50 41.47
CA GLU A 148 -4.42 -73.46 40.04
C GLU A 148 -5.63 -72.96 39.22
N GLY A 149 -5.44 -72.86 37.90
CA GLY A 149 -6.44 -72.38 36.95
C GLY A 149 -5.96 -71.19 36.12
N GLN A 150 -6.65 -70.89 35.03
CA GLN A 150 -6.43 -69.66 34.25
C GLN A 150 -7.26 -68.50 34.79
N VAL A 151 -8.54 -68.74 35.08
CA VAL A 151 -9.49 -67.74 35.56
C VAL A 151 -9.50 -67.70 37.08
N ASN A 152 -9.50 -68.85 37.74
CA ASN A 152 -9.81 -68.96 39.16
C ASN A 152 -8.59 -69.13 40.05
N LYS A 153 -7.37 -69.04 39.54
CA LYS A 153 -6.14 -69.20 40.34
C LYS A 153 -6.02 -68.17 41.47
N SER A 154 -5.62 -68.64 42.65
CA SER A 154 -5.37 -67.82 43.84
C SER A 154 -6.58 -66.96 44.24
N ARG A 155 -7.77 -67.58 44.24
CA ARG A 155 -9.02 -66.97 44.70
C ARG A 155 -9.53 -67.68 45.94
N MET A 156 -10.28 -66.96 46.76
CA MET A 156 -11.06 -67.51 47.85
C MET A 156 -12.54 -67.36 47.51
N TRP A 157 -13.26 -68.47 47.51
CA TRP A 157 -14.69 -68.54 47.25
C TRP A 157 -15.42 -68.76 48.57
N GLN A 158 -16.47 -67.98 48.77
CA GLN A 158 -17.34 -68.10 49.93
C GLN A 158 -18.69 -68.66 49.48
N MET A 159 -19.21 -69.63 50.22
CA MET A 159 -20.59 -70.08 50.08
C MET A 159 -21.52 -68.97 50.58
N THR A 160 -22.52 -68.58 49.80
CA THR A 160 -23.43 -67.47 50.14
C THR A 160 -24.90 -67.85 50.29
N THR A 161 -25.29 -69.09 49.98
CA THR A 161 -26.65 -69.57 50.21
C THR A 161 -26.96 -69.54 51.71
N THR A 162 -27.96 -68.75 52.09
CA THR A 162 -28.41 -68.62 53.48
C THR A 162 -29.46 -69.65 53.85
N GLY A 163 -29.49 -70.07 55.12
CA GLY A 163 -30.52 -70.96 55.67
C GLY A 163 -30.05 -72.41 55.78
N PRO A 164 -30.93 -73.31 56.26
CA PRO A 164 -30.60 -74.73 56.40
C PRO A 164 -30.17 -75.34 55.06
N ILE A 165 -29.01 -76.01 55.05
CA ILE A 165 -28.44 -76.61 53.85
C ILE A 165 -28.66 -78.12 53.87
N THR A 166 -29.34 -78.64 52.85
CA THR A 166 -29.39 -80.07 52.55
C THR A 166 -28.57 -80.35 51.29
N VAL A 167 -27.45 -81.05 51.45
CA VAL A 167 -26.49 -81.34 50.40
C VAL A 167 -27.15 -82.18 49.30
N GLY A 168 -27.05 -81.72 48.05
CA GLY A 168 -27.68 -82.38 46.90
C GLY A 168 -29.13 -81.95 46.62
N ALA A 169 -29.75 -81.17 47.51
CA ALA A 169 -31.10 -80.62 47.31
C ALA A 169 -31.11 -79.08 47.31
N THR A 170 -30.44 -78.44 48.27
CA THR A 170 -30.34 -76.99 48.37
C THR A 170 -29.36 -76.46 47.31
N PRO A 171 -29.75 -75.47 46.48
CA PRO A 171 -28.83 -74.78 45.57
C PRO A 171 -27.66 -74.12 46.32
N LEU A 172 -26.41 -74.48 45.98
CA LEU A 172 -25.23 -73.88 46.60
C LEU A 172 -24.62 -72.83 45.68
N ALA A 173 -24.62 -71.57 46.15
CA ALA A 173 -24.04 -70.44 45.45
C ALA A 173 -22.68 -70.08 46.05
N PHE A 174 -21.73 -69.74 45.18
CA PHE A 174 -20.38 -69.33 45.58
C PHE A 174 -20.04 -67.98 44.96
N GLU A 175 -19.51 -67.09 45.78
CA GLU A 175 -19.05 -65.77 45.36
C GLU A 175 -17.57 -65.57 45.69
N LEU A 176 -16.90 -64.75 44.88
CA LEU A 176 -15.52 -64.38 45.12
C LEU A 176 -15.43 -63.56 46.41
N MET A 177 -14.65 -64.01 47.39
CA MET A 177 -14.36 -63.28 48.63
C MET A 177 -13.09 -62.47 48.51
N ALA A 178 -12.01 -63.06 48.02
CA ALA A 178 -10.72 -62.41 47.91
C ALA A 178 -9.84 -63.09 46.86
N GLY A 179 -8.72 -62.44 46.53
CA GLY A 179 -7.79 -62.91 45.51
C GLY A 179 -7.92 -62.13 44.21
N THR A 180 -7.35 -62.68 43.13
CA THR A 180 -7.30 -61.98 41.83
C THR A 180 -8.70 -61.84 41.25
N THR A 181 -9.09 -60.64 40.79
CA THR A 181 -10.40 -60.45 40.13
C THR A 181 -10.38 -60.76 38.63
N GLY A 182 -9.19 -60.98 38.07
CA GLY A 182 -8.95 -61.13 36.63
C GLY A 182 -8.66 -59.81 35.92
N VAL A 183 -8.77 -58.67 36.61
CA VAL A 183 -8.38 -57.36 36.09
C VAL A 183 -6.87 -57.19 36.29
N ALA A 184 -6.16 -56.85 35.20
CA ALA A 184 -4.72 -56.60 35.24
C ALA A 184 -4.41 -55.40 36.15
N ALA A 185 -3.25 -55.42 36.82
CA ALA A 185 -2.80 -54.28 37.59
C ALA A 185 -2.53 -53.08 36.66
N GLY A 186 -3.07 -51.91 37.00
CA GLY A 186 -2.89 -50.70 36.20
C GLY A 186 -3.84 -49.58 36.64
N GLU A 187 -3.65 -48.40 36.04
CA GLU A 187 -4.54 -47.27 36.24
C GLU A 187 -5.75 -47.38 35.31
N TYR A 188 -6.94 -47.23 35.90
CA TYR A 188 -8.21 -47.22 35.19
C TYR A 188 -9.00 -45.98 35.57
N ARG A 189 -9.46 -45.24 34.57
CA ARG A 189 -10.29 -44.04 34.77
C ARG A 189 -11.77 -44.37 34.95
N LYS A 190 -12.18 -45.60 34.62
CA LYS A 190 -13.52 -46.14 34.87
C LYS A 190 -13.42 -47.63 35.21
N VAL A 191 -14.05 -48.05 36.30
CA VAL A 191 -14.09 -49.45 36.76
C VAL A 191 -15.53 -49.92 36.92
N ALA A 192 -15.78 -51.19 36.63
CA ALA A 192 -16.98 -51.89 37.09
C ALA A 192 -16.63 -52.66 38.35
N VAL A 193 -17.55 -52.68 39.32
CA VAL A 193 -17.39 -53.43 40.57
C VAL A 193 -18.50 -54.45 40.72
N ASN A 194 -18.20 -55.57 41.39
CA ASN A 194 -19.23 -56.51 41.82
C ASN A 194 -19.95 -56.00 43.09
N ALA A 195 -20.94 -56.77 43.58
CA ALA A 195 -21.70 -56.44 44.79
C ALA A 195 -20.82 -56.29 46.06
N ARG A 196 -19.59 -56.80 46.05
CA ARG A 196 -18.61 -56.71 47.14
C ARG A 196 -17.63 -55.55 46.97
N GLY A 197 -17.82 -54.69 45.95
CA GLY A 197 -16.95 -53.56 45.66
C GLY A 197 -15.61 -53.93 45.01
N GLN A 198 -15.41 -55.18 44.60
CA GLN A 198 -14.19 -55.63 43.92
C GLN A 198 -14.27 -55.28 42.44
N VAL A 199 -13.17 -54.78 41.87
CA VAL A 199 -13.10 -54.38 40.46
C VAL A 199 -13.14 -55.61 39.55
N THR A 200 -14.16 -55.71 38.68
CA THR A 200 -14.37 -56.83 37.75
C THR A 200 -14.00 -56.51 36.30
N SER A 201 -13.95 -55.23 35.95
CA SER A 201 -13.38 -54.75 34.69
C SER A 201 -12.97 -53.29 34.81
N GLY A 202 -12.07 -52.83 33.94
CA GLY A 202 -11.61 -51.45 33.89
C GLY A 202 -11.40 -50.97 32.46
N SER A 203 -11.64 -49.69 32.22
CA SER A 203 -11.40 -49.01 30.94
C SER A 203 -10.81 -47.62 31.16
N ASN A 204 -10.18 -47.08 30.11
CA ASN A 204 -9.62 -45.73 30.08
C ASN A 204 -10.25 -44.93 28.94
N PRO A 205 -11.50 -44.45 29.11
CA PRO A 205 -12.15 -43.66 28.08
C PRO A 205 -11.42 -42.34 27.81
N THR A 206 -11.53 -41.83 26.59
CA THR A 206 -10.94 -40.54 26.18
C THR A 206 -11.99 -39.51 25.76
N THR A 207 -13.27 -39.87 25.83
CA THR A 207 -14.41 -39.02 25.42
C THR A 207 -15.41 -38.90 26.56
N LEU A 208 -16.16 -37.78 26.58
CA LEU A 208 -17.24 -37.55 27.55
C LEU A 208 -18.26 -38.71 27.55
N ASP A 209 -18.66 -39.18 26.36
CA ASP A 209 -19.58 -40.31 26.19
C ASP A 209 -19.00 -41.60 26.81
N GLY A 210 -17.70 -41.84 26.65
CA GLY A 210 -17.05 -43.00 27.26
C GLY A 210 -17.05 -42.94 28.80
N TYR A 211 -16.99 -41.73 29.36
CA TYR A 211 -17.22 -41.47 30.78
C TYR A 211 -18.70 -41.43 31.18
N ALA A 212 -19.63 -41.44 30.22
CA ALA A 212 -21.05 -41.17 30.41
C ALA A 212 -21.33 -39.79 31.06
N ILE A 213 -20.52 -38.79 30.77
CA ILE A 213 -20.76 -37.40 31.19
C ILE A 213 -21.76 -36.77 30.22
N THR A 214 -22.96 -36.46 30.70
CA THR A 214 -24.07 -35.94 29.88
C THR A 214 -24.24 -34.42 29.94
N ASP A 215 -23.77 -33.78 31.01
CA ASP A 215 -23.85 -32.33 31.23
C ASP A 215 -22.51 -31.65 30.94
N ALA A 216 -22.04 -31.81 29.69
CA ALA A 216 -20.84 -31.13 29.20
C ALA A 216 -20.87 -31.05 27.67
N TYR A 217 -20.38 -29.95 27.11
CA TYR A 217 -20.21 -29.82 25.66
C TYR A 217 -18.90 -30.50 25.21
N SER A 218 -18.98 -31.33 24.17
CA SER A 218 -17.77 -31.75 23.45
C SER A 218 -17.13 -30.55 22.75
N LYS A 219 -15.82 -30.61 22.47
CA LYS A 219 -15.12 -29.58 21.70
C LYS A 219 -15.82 -29.29 20.37
N THR A 220 -16.29 -30.33 19.69
CA THR A 220 -17.05 -30.22 18.45
C THR A 220 -18.41 -29.55 18.66
N ALA A 221 -19.15 -29.95 19.69
CA ALA A 221 -20.46 -29.38 20.00
C ALA A 221 -20.33 -27.88 20.28
N ALA A 222 -19.40 -27.48 21.17
CA ALA A 222 -19.09 -26.09 21.47
C ALA A 222 -18.75 -25.28 20.20
N ASN A 223 -17.87 -25.80 19.34
CA ASN A 223 -17.50 -25.15 18.07
C ASN A 223 -18.67 -25.00 17.09
N SER A 224 -19.71 -25.84 17.22
CA SER A 224 -20.84 -25.87 16.28
C SER A 224 -22.06 -25.07 16.74
N THR A 225 -22.23 -24.87 18.05
CA THR A 225 -23.42 -24.24 18.65
C THR A 225 -23.20 -22.79 19.09
N PHE A 226 -21.99 -22.43 19.50
CA PHE A 226 -21.64 -21.04 19.74
C PHE A 226 -21.45 -20.28 18.42
N VAL A 227 -21.26 -18.96 18.47
CA VAL A 227 -21.01 -18.13 17.28
C VAL A 227 -19.80 -18.72 16.52
N LYS A 228 -20.04 -19.31 15.35
CA LYS A 228 -18.98 -19.91 14.52
C LYS A 228 -18.00 -18.82 14.10
N GLN A 229 -16.75 -18.93 14.56
CA GLN A 229 -15.67 -18.05 14.13
C GLN A 229 -15.00 -18.63 12.87
N GLY A 230 -15.38 -18.14 11.69
CA GLY A 230 -14.68 -18.41 10.43
C GLY A 230 -14.62 -19.89 9.99
N GLY A 231 -13.66 -20.20 9.09
CA GLY A 231 -13.28 -21.57 8.72
C GLY A 231 -14.14 -22.29 7.67
N VAL A 232 -15.11 -21.64 7.02
CA VAL A 232 -15.88 -22.22 5.90
C VAL A 232 -15.66 -21.46 4.59
N GLY A 233 -15.62 -22.16 3.46
CA GLY A 233 -15.40 -21.54 2.15
C GLY A 233 -14.04 -20.86 2.05
N THR A 234 -14.02 -19.55 1.77
CA THR A 234 -12.81 -18.71 1.70
C THR A 234 -12.43 -18.05 3.03
N GLN A 235 -13.14 -18.35 4.12
CA GLN A 235 -12.87 -17.77 5.44
C GLN A 235 -11.66 -18.42 6.10
N LEU A 236 -10.78 -17.61 6.65
CA LEU A 236 -9.66 -18.06 7.48
C LEU A 236 -10.14 -18.45 8.89
N SER A 237 -9.28 -19.11 9.68
CA SER A 237 -9.59 -19.64 11.02
C SER A 237 -9.30 -18.65 12.17
N ASN A 238 -9.37 -17.36 11.90
CA ASN A 238 -9.03 -16.30 12.85
C ASN A 238 -10.07 -16.19 13.99
N ALA A 239 -9.64 -15.71 15.16
CA ALA A 239 -10.54 -15.45 16.27
C ALA A 239 -11.35 -14.16 16.00
N VAL A 240 -12.68 -14.25 16.04
CA VAL A 240 -13.59 -13.10 15.86
C VAL A 240 -14.19 -12.69 17.20
N TYR A 241 -13.68 -11.59 17.77
CA TYR A 241 -14.16 -11.02 19.02
C TYR A 241 -15.33 -10.07 18.75
N ILE A 242 -16.45 -10.27 19.46
CA ILE A 242 -17.58 -9.33 19.50
C ILE A 242 -17.65 -8.80 20.94
N GLY A 243 -17.35 -7.52 21.13
CA GLY A 243 -17.21 -6.90 22.45
C GLY A 243 -18.02 -5.63 22.61
N TRP A 244 -18.19 -5.15 23.84
CA TRP A 244 -18.81 -3.86 24.17
C TRP A 244 -17.74 -2.91 24.72
N ASP A 245 -17.59 -1.72 24.16
CA ASP A 245 -16.58 -0.74 24.58
C ASP A 245 -17.07 0.28 25.62
N GLY A 246 -18.30 0.10 26.12
CA GLY A 246 -18.98 1.08 26.96
C GLY A 246 -20.04 1.90 26.23
N GLN A 247 -20.00 1.94 24.90
CA GLN A 247 -20.91 2.73 24.07
C GLN A 247 -21.42 2.01 22.81
N ASN A 248 -20.62 1.13 22.22
CA ASN A 248 -20.91 0.42 20.99
C ASN A 248 -20.48 -1.05 21.07
N VAL A 249 -21.14 -1.88 20.26
CA VAL A 249 -20.65 -3.23 19.97
C VAL A 249 -19.51 -3.10 18.95
N LEU A 250 -18.35 -3.68 19.23
CA LEU A 250 -17.17 -3.72 18.36
C LEU A 250 -16.98 -5.12 17.77
N ILE A 251 -16.37 -5.18 16.58
CA ILE A 251 -15.84 -6.43 16.01
C ILE A 251 -14.33 -6.31 15.84
N GLN A 252 -13.60 -7.33 16.31
CA GLN A 252 -12.15 -7.47 16.13
C GLN A 252 -11.85 -8.86 15.59
N VAL A 253 -10.92 -8.95 14.63
CA VAL A 253 -10.39 -10.23 14.13
C VAL A 253 -8.92 -10.32 14.51
N ASP A 254 -8.58 -11.31 15.33
CA ASP A 254 -7.29 -11.44 16.02
C ASP A 254 -6.89 -10.14 16.74
N ALA A 255 -5.85 -9.44 16.27
CA ALA A 255 -5.39 -8.17 16.83
C ALA A 255 -5.95 -6.93 16.11
N THR A 256 -6.71 -7.12 15.02
CA THR A 256 -7.19 -6.03 14.15
C THR A 256 -8.61 -5.63 14.52
N ASN A 257 -8.79 -4.39 15.01
CA ASN A 257 -10.10 -3.83 15.32
C ASN A 257 -10.77 -3.28 14.04
N PHE A 258 -11.96 -3.77 13.72
CA PHE A 258 -12.77 -3.34 12.56
C PHE A 258 -13.76 -2.21 12.91
N GLY A 259 -13.76 -1.77 14.17
CA GLY A 259 -14.61 -0.71 14.68
C GLY A 259 -15.99 -1.20 15.13
N SER A 260 -16.91 -0.24 15.27
CA SER A 260 -18.25 -0.49 15.76
C SER A 260 -19.14 -1.19 14.73
N LEU A 261 -20.02 -2.06 15.20
CA LEU A 261 -21.08 -2.67 14.40
C LEU A 261 -22.26 -1.70 14.27
N TRP A 262 -22.68 -1.47 13.03
CA TRP A 262 -23.76 -0.55 12.70
C TRP A 262 -25.07 -1.35 12.65
N CYS A 263 -26.02 -1.03 13.52
CA CYS A 263 -27.34 -1.62 13.59
C CYS A 263 -28.41 -0.53 13.60
N SER A 264 -29.66 -0.87 13.28
CA SER A 264 -30.78 0.10 13.20
C SER A 264 -30.98 0.97 14.45
N ARG A 265 -30.40 0.56 15.60
CA ARG A 265 -30.43 1.31 16.85
C ARG A 265 -29.36 2.41 16.96
N ASN A 266 -28.18 2.26 16.36
CA ASN A 266 -27.08 3.23 16.40
C ASN A 266 -26.78 3.88 15.03
N PHE A 267 -27.31 3.31 13.95
CA PHE A 267 -27.34 3.86 12.61
C PHE A 267 -28.66 3.48 11.93
N ASP A 268 -29.50 4.47 11.70
CA ASP A 268 -30.69 4.34 10.85
C ASP A 268 -30.29 4.74 9.42
N PRO A 269 -30.18 3.79 8.47
CA PRO A 269 -29.83 4.12 7.09
C PRO A 269 -30.82 5.10 6.44
N ALA A 270 -32.06 5.13 6.93
CA ALA A 270 -33.11 6.02 6.42
C ALA A 270 -32.96 7.48 6.91
N LYS A 271 -32.15 7.74 7.95
CA LYS A 271 -31.93 9.08 8.52
C LYS A 271 -30.58 9.72 8.17
N LYS A 272 -29.60 8.93 7.74
CA LYS A 272 -28.25 9.43 7.38
C LYS A 272 -28.04 9.51 5.87
N ALA A 273 -28.78 8.74 5.07
CA ALA A 273 -29.15 9.17 3.74
C ALA A 273 -30.47 9.91 3.91
N ASP A 274 -30.44 11.22 4.07
CA ASP A 274 -31.66 12.01 4.13
C ASP A 274 -32.31 11.95 2.75
N ILE A 275 -33.07 10.88 2.48
CA ILE A 275 -33.77 10.65 1.21
C ILE A 275 -34.70 11.83 0.90
N SER A 276 -35.07 12.62 1.92
CA SER A 276 -35.84 13.84 1.75
C SER A 276 -35.03 15.01 1.18
N GLU A 277 -33.71 15.04 1.36
CA GLU A 277 -32.79 16.07 0.83
C GLU A 277 -31.99 15.63 -0.41
N VAL A 278 -32.02 14.34 -0.77
CA VAL A 278 -31.36 13.81 -1.96
C VAL A 278 -32.36 13.65 -3.10
N TYR A 279 -32.28 14.54 -4.11
CA TYR A 279 -33.07 14.39 -5.33
C TYR A 279 -32.73 13.08 -6.04
N ASN A 280 -33.75 12.26 -6.33
CA ASN A 280 -33.59 11.11 -7.22
C ASN A 280 -33.22 11.59 -8.64
N LYS A 281 -32.67 10.69 -9.48
CA LYS A 281 -32.21 11.03 -10.84
C LYS A 281 -33.27 11.78 -11.66
N THR A 282 -34.54 11.40 -11.51
CA THR A 282 -35.67 12.03 -12.19
C THR A 282 -35.89 13.47 -11.70
N ALA A 283 -35.86 13.70 -10.39
CA ALA A 283 -36.02 15.02 -9.77
C ALA A 283 -34.84 15.95 -10.08
N ALA A 284 -33.61 15.43 -10.09
CA ALA A 284 -32.42 16.19 -10.46
C ALA A 284 -32.48 16.64 -11.93
N ASN A 285 -32.88 15.74 -12.84
CA ASN A 285 -33.10 16.09 -14.25
C ASN A 285 -34.24 17.11 -14.40
N ALA A 286 -35.36 16.92 -13.70
CA ALA A 286 -36.49 17.85 -13.76
C ALA A 286 -36.14 19.26 -13.25
N LEU A 287 -35.33 19.40 -12.20
CA LEU A 287 -34.86 20.71 -11.72
C LEU A 287 -33.85 21.37 -12.65
N LEU A 288 -32.97 20.59 -13.29
CA LEU A 288 -32.04 21.08 -14.31
C LEU A 288 -32.80 21.59 -15.54
N ASP A 289 -33.80 20.83 -15.99
CA ASP A 289 -34.69 21.19 -17.09
C ASP A 289 -35.60 22.38 -16.73
N ALA A 290 -36.02 22.50 -15.45
CA ALA A 290 -36.83 23.61 -14.95
C ALA A 290 -36.05 24.94 -14.92
N LYS A 291 -34.74 24.92 -14.64
CA LYS A 291 -33.90 26.12 -14.66
C LYS A 291 -33.73 26.72 -16.06
N ILE A 292 -33.72 25.89 -17.10
CA ILE A 292 -33.70 26.35 -18.51
C ILE A 292 -35.11 26.80 -18.93
N SER A 293 -36.15 26.20 -18.35
CA SER A 293 -37.57 26.41 -18.67
C SER A 293 -38.23 27.70 -18.14
N SER A 294 -37.65 28.38 -17.15
CA SER A 294 -38.27 29.51 -16.43
C SER A 294 -38.44 30.76 -17.30
N ASP A 295 -37.48 31.06 -18.18
CA ASP A 295 -37.45 32.31 -18.97
C ASP A 295 -37.87 32.10 -20.43
N ALA A 296 -38.77 31.15 -20.68
CA ALA A 296 -39.24 30.78 -22.02
C ALA A 296 -38.14 30.32 -23.00
N CYS A 297 -37.02 29.80 -22.50
CA CYS A 297 -35.99 29.13 -23.30
C CYS A 297 -36.22 27.60 -23.27
N SER A 298 -36.15 26.93 -24.43
CA SER A 298 -36.24 25.46 -24.52
C SER A 298 -34.89 24.80 -24.77
N ILE A 299 -33.99 25.48 -25.47
CA ILE A 299 -32.64 25.00 -25.81
C ILE A 299 -31.71 26.20 -25.83
N ALA A 300 -30.61 26.14 -25.07
CA ALA A 300 -29.47 27.04 -25.21
C ALA A 300 -28.27 26.25 -25.74
N GLY A 301 -27.60 26.76 -26.77
CA GLY A 301 -26.50 26.03 -27.38
C GLY A 301 -25.72 26.83 -28.42
N PHE A 302 -24.83 26.13 -29.11
CA PHE A 302 -24.02 26.66 -30.21
C PHE A 302 -24.46 25.99 -31.50
N ALA A 303 -24.85 26.77 -32.51
CA ALA A 303 -25.38 26.22 -33.75
C ALA A 303 -24.31 25.34 -34.41
N SER A 304 -24.63 24.05 -34.63
CA SER A 304 -23.70 23.03 -35.13
C SER A 304 -22.40 22.90 -34.33
N GLY A 305 -22.41 23.23 -33.03
CA GLY A 305 -21.24 23.19 -32.17
C GLY A 305 -20.26 24.37 -32.34
N ASN A 306 -20.60 25.37 -33.17
CA ASN A 306 -19.76 26.54 -33.41
C ASN A 306 -19.92 27.58 -32.29
N SER A 307 -18.89 27.75 -31.47
CA SER A 307 -18.88 28.73 -30.37
C SER A 307 -19.07 30.19 -30.81
N ALA A 308 -18.93 30.51 -32.10
CA ALA A 308 -19.20 31.83 -32.66
C ALA A 308 -20.67 32.11 -32.99
N ALA A 309 -21.55 31.10 -32.87
CA ALA A 309 -22.98 31.22 -33.13
C ALA A 309 -23.82 30.70 -31.94
N PRO A 310 -23.74 31.35 -30.76
CA PRO A 310 -24.62 31.02 -29.66
C PRO A 310 -26.08 31.30 -30.05
N TYR A 311 -26.99 30.44 -29.63
CA TYR A 311 -28.41 30.62 -29.85
C TYR A 311 -29.21 30.17 -28.64
N MET A 312 -30.41 30.72 -28.55
CA MET A 312 -31.47 30.21 -27.71
C MET A 312 -32.68 29.88 -28.60
N ARG A 313 -33.53 28.97 -28.15
CA ARG A 313 -34.83 28.74 -28.78
C ARG A 313 -35.95 29.13 -27.85
N ASN A 314 -36.91 29.85 -28.40
CA ASN A 314 -38.12 30.22 -27.66
C ASN A 314 -38.99 28.97 -27.43
N LYS A 315 -39.39 28.76 -26.18
CA LYS A 315 -40.11 27.58 -25.72
C LYS A 315 -41.53 27.46 -26.28
N ASN A 316 -42.17 28.60 -26.60
CA ASN A 316 -43.57 28.61 -27.00
C ASN A 316 -43.78 28.38 -28.50
N ASN A 317 -42.81 28.78 -29.33
CA ASN A 317 -42.91 28.70 -30.80
C ASN A 317 -41.71 28.00 -31.47
N ASN A 318 -40.73 27.53 -30.69
CA ASN A 318 -39.48 26.91 -31.17
C ASN A 318 -38.65 27.80 -32.11
N GLU A 319 -38.88 29.12 -32.07
CA GLU A 319 -38.19 30.08 -32.90
C GLU A 319 -36.70 30.16 -32.52
N TYR A 320 -35.85 30.18 -33.55
CA TYR A 320 -34.40 30.31 -33.38
C TYR A 320 -34.04 31.78 -33.12
N VAL A 321 -33.48 32.05 -31.95
CA VAL A 321 -32.97 33.37 -31.56
C VAL A 321 -31.44 33.31 -31.56
N GLY A 322 -30.84 33.81 -32.64
CA GLY A 322 -29.39 33.94 -32.74
C GLY A 322 -28.88 35.02 -31.78
N LEU A 323 -27.90 34.68 -30.95
CA LEU A 323 -27.24 35.61 -30.03
C LEU A 323 -25.95 36.09 -30.70
N ALA A 324 -25.80 37.39 -30.92
CA ALA A 324 -24.60 37.94 -31.55
C ALA A 324 -23.49 38.18 -30.50
N ARG A 325 -22.22 37.88 -30.85
CA ARG A 325 -21.05 38.37 -30.12
C ARG A 325 -20.80 39.84 -30.53
N ALA A 326 -20.45 40.73 -29.59
CA ALA A 326 -20.19 42.15 -29.87
C ALA A 326 -19.33 42.32 -31.15
N ALA A 327 -19.88 43.02 -32.15
CA ALA A 327 -19.20 43.26 -33.42
C ALA A 327 -18.04 44.25 -33.24
N THR A 328 -17.04 44.21 -34.11
CA THR A 328 -15.91 45.18 -34.10
C THR A 328 -16.00 46.20 -35.23
N THR A 329 -17.08 46.18 -36.01
CA THR A 329 -17.31 47.08 -37.14
C THR A 329 -18.72 47.67 -37.07
N LEU A 330 -18.89 48.89 -37.58
CA LEU A 330 -20.17 49.59 -37.65
C LEU A 330 -21.23 48.76 -38.41
N GLY A 331 -20.84 48.10 -39.50
CA GLY A 331 -21.72 47.19 -40.26
C GLY A 331 -22.13 45.94 -39.47
N GLY A 332 -21.27 45.42 -38.59
CA GLY A 332 -21.61 44.32 -37.70
C GLY A 332 -22.60 44.69 -36.57
N TYR A 333 -22.77 45.99 -36.31
CA TYR A 333 -23.82 46.52 -35.43
C TYR A 333 -25.07 47.00 -36.20
N GLY A 334 -25.10 46.87 -37.53
CA GLY A 334 -26.23 47.31 -38.37
C GLY A 334 -26.31 48.82 -38.62
N ILE A 335 -25.23 49.58 -38.38
CA ILE A 335 -25.19 51.03 -38.64
C ILE A 335 -24.84 51.26 -40.11
N THR A 336 -25.78 51.80 -40.89
CA THR A 336 -25.66 51.96 -42.35
C THR A 336 -25.32 53.38 -42.81
N ASP A 337 -25.45 54.38 -41.94
CA ASP A 337 -25.22 55.80 -42.27
C ASP A 337 -24.08 56.40 -41.42
N ALA A 338 -22.86 55.88 -41.62
CA ALA A 338 -21.64 56.42 -41.03
C ALA A 338 -20.39 56.07 -41.88
N TYR A 339 -19.45 57.01 -42.01
CA TYR A 339 -18.20 56.79 -42.74
C TYR A 339 -17.28 55.80 -42.02
N THR A 340 -16.62 54.92 -42.78
CA THR A 340 -15.61 53.99 -42.24
C THR A 340 -14.28 54.69 -42.00
N ALA A 341 -13.47 54.17 -41.07
CA ALA A 341 -12.12 54.68 -40.80
C ALA A 341 -11.24 54.70 -42.07
N ALA A 342 -11.41 53.72 -42.97
CA ALA A 342 -10.70 53.68 -44.25
C ALA A 342 -11.11 54.82 -45.20
N GLN A 343 -12.41 55.11 -45.31
CA GLN A 343 -12.90 56.22 -46.13
C GLN A 343 -12.42 57.57 -45.60
N VAL A 344 -12.49 57.78 -44.28
CA VAL A 344 -12.01 59.01 -43.64
C VAL A 344 -10.51 59.21 -43.87
N ASN A 345 -9.70 58.17 -43.72
CA ASN A 345 -8.26 58.26 -43.94
C ASN A 345 -7.89 58.52 -45.40
N SER A 346 -8.65 57.97 -46.37
CA SER A 346 -8.48 58.28 -47.79
C SER A 346 -8.76 59.75 -48.09
N PHE A 347 -9.88 60.30 -47.59
CA PHE A 347 -10.22 61.70 -47.79
C PHE A 347 -9.23 62.68 -47.16
N LEU A 348 -8.55 62.27 -46.07
CA LEU A 348 -7.54 63.09 -45.41
C LEU A 348 -6.17 63.03 -46.12
N GLY A 349 -5.81 61.87 -46.69
CA GLY A 349 -4.54 61.66 -47.40
C GLY A 349 -4.43 62.39 -48.75
N ASP A 350 -5.56 62.62 -49.43
CA ASP A 350 -5.58 63.28 -50.75
C ASP A 350 -5.50 64.82 -50.68
N ARG A 351 -5.35 65.41 -49.49
CA ARG A 351 -5.30 66.87 -49.31
C ARG A 351 -3.86 67.39 -49.17
N VAL A 352 -3.53 68.44 -49.91
CA VAL A 352 -2.24 69.17 -49.76
C VAL A 352 -2.14 69.77 -48.35
N LEU A 353 -1.02 69.53 -47.65
CA LEU A 353 -0.71 70.16 -46.36
C LEU A 353 -0.51 71.67 -46.57
N ARG A 354 -1.58 72.42 -46.33
CA ARG A 354 -1.69 73.85 -46.63
C ARG A 354 -0.86 74.69 -45.65
N ASP A 355 0.10 75.45 -46.19
CA ASP A 355 0.59 76.70 -45.59
C ASP A 355 0.11 77.88 -46.44
N SER A 356 -0.94 78.56 -45.97
CA SER A 356 -1.45 79.81 -46.56
C SER A 356 -1.98 79.75 -48.02
N ILE A 357 -2.22 78.55 -48.58
CA ILE A 357 -2.78 78.33 -49.93
C ILE A 357 -4.13 77.60 -49.92
N THR A 358 -5.15 78.07 -50.62
CA THR A 358 -6.45 77.39 -50.66
C THR A 358 -6.55 76.32 -51.77
N TYR A 359 -5.87 76.55 -52.89
CA TYR A 359 -5.86 75.62 -54.02
C TYR A 359 -4.47 75.59 -54.67
N ALA A 360 -4.09 74.39 -55.10
CA ALA A 360 -3.00 74.17 -56.04
C ALA A 360 -3.58 73.53 -57.29
N GLY A 361 -3.18 74.01 -58.46
CA GLY A 361 -3.67 73.44 -59.71
C GLY A 361 -3.17 74.15 -60.95
N PHE A 362 -3.83 73.88 -62.07
CA PHE A 362 -3.56 74.46 -63.37
C PHE A 362 -4.71 75.37 -63.76
N ALA A 363 -4.42 76.63 -64.09
CA ALA A 363 -5.47 77.60 -64.35
C ALA A 363 -6.20 77.17 -65.63
N SER A 364 -7.52 77.09 -65.57
CA SER A 364 -8.34 76.60 -66.70
C SER A 364 -7.90 75.24 -67.26
N ASN A 365 -7.26 74.40 -66.44
CA ASN A 365 -6.69 73.10 -66.83
C ASN A 365 -5.53 73.17 -67.86
N ASP A 366 -4.79 74.29 -67.88
CA ASP A 366 -3.60 74.45 -68.72
C ASP A 366 -2.32 74.08 -67.97
N ALA A 367 -1.66 73.00 -68.40
CA ALA A 367 -0.42 72.50 -67.81
C ALA A 367 0.75 73.51 -67.87
N SER A 368 0.71 74.47 -68.79
CA SER A 368 1.73 75.53 -68.91
C SER A 368 1.51 76.68 -67.93
N ALA A 369 0.37 76.70 -67.24
CA ALA A 369 -0.03 77.74 -66.30
C ALA A 369 -0.31 77.18 -64.89
N PRO A 370 0.68 76.51 -64.25
CA PRO A 370 0.54 76.08 -62.86
C PRO A 370 0.37 77.30 -61.94
N TYR A 371 -0.53 77.21 -60.96
CA TYR A 371 -0.78 78.27 -60.01
C TYR A 371 -1.02 77.78 -58.58
N PHE A 372 -0.77 78.69 -57.64
CA PHE A 372 -1.33 78.63 -56.29
C PHE A 372 -2.32 79.77 -56.07
N ARG A 373 -3.41 79.48 -55.36
CA ARG A 373 -4.32 80.49 -54.83
C ARG A 373 -3.99 80.80 -53.39
N ARG A 374 -3.71 82.06 -53.10
CA ARG A 374 -3.40 82.51 -51.75
C ARG A 374 -4.66 82.57 -50.90
N ALA A 375 -4.58 82.06 -49.67
CA ALA A 375 -5.73 81.93 -48.79
C ALA A 375 -6.30 83.27 -48.29
N SER A 376 -5.47 84.31 -48.17
CA SER A 376 -5.87 85.60 -47.60
C SER A 376 -6.72 86.46 -48.54
N ASP A 377 -6.50 86.34 -49.85
CA ASP A 377 -7.08 87.23 -50.86
C ASP A 377 -7.62 86.51 -52.11
N ASN A 378 -7.48 85.18 -52.20
CA ASN A 378 -7.82 84.35 -53.37
C ASN A 378 -7.08 84.74 -54.67
N GLY A 379 -6.00 85.52 -54.59
CA GLY A 379 -5.19 85.86 -55.75
C GLY A 379 -4.54 84.62 -56.38
N VAL A 380 -4.53 84.57 -57.72
CA VAL A 380 -3.88 83.52 -58.53
C VAL A 380 -2.45 83.93 -58.83
N TYR A 381 -1.49 83.09 -58.43
CA TYR A 381 -0.07 83.31 -58.66
C TYR A 381 0.50 82.20 -59.54
N TYR A 382 0.85 82.55 -60.78
CA TYR A 382 1.45 81.63 -61.73
C TYR A 382 2.89 81.28 -61.34
N LEU A 383 3.23 80.00 -61.44
CA LEU A 383 4.57 79.47 -61.16
C LEU A 383 5.35 79.34 -62.47
N GLN A 384 6.63 79.70 -62.45
CA GLN A 384 7.50 79.56 -63.62
C GLN A 384 7.87 78.08 -63.83
N PRO A 385 7.75 77.54 -65.06
CA PRO A 385 8.27 76.22 -65.39
C PRO A 385 9.80 76.15 -65.20
N LYS A 386 10.33 74.99 -64.85
CA LYS A 386 11.77 74.77 -64.64
C LYS A 386 12.55 75.04 -65.93
N LEU A 387 13.48 76.00 -65.90
CA LEU A 387 14.45 76.21 -66.99
C LEU A 387 15.51 75.10 -66.94
N GLY A 388 15.80 74.47 -68.08
CA GLY A 388 16.69 73.30 -68.17
C GLY A 388 18.18 73.60 -67.99
N PHE A 389 18.54 74.84 -67.67
CA PHE A 389 19.91 75.32 -67.50
C PHE A 389 19.93 76.46 -66.47
N THR A 390 21.07 76.72 -65.86
CA THR A 390 21.27 77.89 -64.99
C THR A 390 21.44 79.13 -65.87
N PRO A 391 20.54 80.14 -65.79
CA PRO A 391 20.71 81.36 -66.56
C PRO A 391 21.93 82.14 -66.04
N VAL A 392 22.74 82.67 -66.96
CA VAL A 392 23.85 83.55 -66.60
C VAL A 392 23.27 84.90 -66.24
N ARG A 393 23.64 85.46 -65.08
CA ARG A 393 23.17 86.78 -64.65
C ARG A 393 23.96 87.85 -65.40
N GLN A 394 23.25 88.65 -66.19
CA GLN A 394 23.83 89.71 -67.00
C GLN A 394 23.61 91.07 -66.32
N GLY A 395 24.69 91.77 -65.98
CA GLY A 395 24.66 93.08 -65.32
C GLY A 395 24.19 93.05 -63.85
N GLY A 396 24.11 94.24 -63.24
CA GLY A 396 23.60 94.45 -61.87
C GLY A 396 24.48 93.89 -60.74
N GLY A 397 25.71 93.48 -61.02
CA GLY A 397 26.72 93.17 -60.01
C GLY A 397 27.26 94.42 -59.33
N ASN A 398 28.15 94.25 -58.34
CA ASN A 398 28.73 95.40 -57.63
C ASN A 398 29.47 96.32 -58.61
N ALA A 399 29.13 97.61 -58.59
CA ALA A 399 29.59 98.62 -59.55
C ALA A 399 29.23 98.35 -61.03
N GLN A 400 28.13 97.64 -61.30
CA GLN A 400 27.58 97.44 -62.65
C GLN A 400 26.15 97.96 -62.74
N GLY A 401 25.80 98.58 -63.87
CA GLY A 401 24.43 98.93 -64.19
C GLY A 401 23.62 97.75 -64.72
N SER A 402 22.33 97.97 -64.96
CA SER A 402 21.38 96.97 -65.47
C SER A 402 21.44 96.79 -66.99
N ASN A 403 22.54 97.22 -67.60
CA ASN A 403 22.68 97.40 -69.04
C ASN A 403 22.69 96.05 -69.78
N GLN A 404 22.19 96.06 -71.02
CA GLN A 404 22.18 94.90 -71.88
C GLN A 404 23.55 94.71 -72.54
N VAL A 405 24.37 93.88 -71.92
CA VAL A 405 25.56 93.30 -72.54
C VAL A 405 25.22 92.32 -73.67
N MET A 406 25.66 92.63 -74.88
CA MET A 406 25.60 91.75 -76.04
C MET A 406 27.00 91.24 -76.37
N VAL A 407 27.14 89.93 -76.53
CA VAL A 407 28.41 89.28 -76.90
C VAL A 407 28.18 88.50 -78.18
N GLY A 408 29.02 88.75 -79.18
CA GLY A 408 28.86 88.16 -80.50
C GLY A 408 30.13 88.19 -81.34
N TRP A 409 30.14 87.43 -82.43
CA TRP A 409 31.27 87.40 -83.36
C TRP A 409 31.21 88.57 -84.33
N ALA A 410 32.34 89.25 -84.56
CA ALA A 410 32.42 90.34 -85.53
C ALA A 410 31.99 89.86 -86.92
N THR A 411 31.18 90.65 -87.61
CA THR A 411 30.68 90.29 -88.95
C THR A 411 31.77 90.25 -90.03
N ASP A 412 32.87 90.98 -89.85
CA ASP A 412 34.06 90.93 -90.70
C ASP A 412 35.05 89.79 -90.34
N GLY A 413 34.72 89.00 -89.31
CA GLY A 413 35.54 87.90 -88.82
C GLY A 413 36.73 88.32 -87.95
N SER A 414 36.88 89.60 -87.61
CA SER A 414 38.03 90.14 -86.86
C SER A 414 38.18 89.62 -85.42
N GLY A 415 37.13 89.03 -84.85
CA GLY A 415 37.17 88.33 -83.57
C GLY A 415 35.90 88.47 -82.74
N LEU A 416 35.95 88.00 -81.49
CA LEU A 416 34.86 88.14 -80.53
C LEU A 416 34.75 89.61 -80.08
N ARG A 417 33.53 90.16 -80.16
CA ARG A 417 33.22 91.53 -79.76
C ARG A 417 32.20 91.57 -78.65
N VAL A 418 32.28 92.63 -77.87
CA VAL A 418 31.32 92.92 -76.81
C VAL A 418 30.75 94.30 -77.04
N GLN A 419 29.43 94.39 -76.94
CA GLN A 419 28.67 95.62 -76.97
C GLN A 419 27.89 95.73 -75.68
N VAL A 420 27.74 96.94 -75.15
CA VAL A 420 26.85 97.21 -74.01
C VAL A 420 25.85 98.26 -74.44
N ASP A 421 24.58 97.87 -74.42
CA ASP A 421 23.46 98.59 -75.03
C ASP A 421 23.79 98.99 -76.48
N ALA A 422 24.01 100.27 -76.75
CA ALA A 422 24.36 100.78 -78.08
C ALA A 422 25.87 100.98 -78.30
N THR A 423 26.70 100.79 -77.26
CA THR A 423 28.13 101.13 -77.31
C THR A 423 28.97 99.90 -77.64
N ASP A 424 29.62 99.90 -78.79
CA ASP A 424 30.57 98.86 -79.20
C ASP A 424 31.91 99.05 -78.44
N LEU A 425 32.25 98.09 -77.57
CA LEU A 425 33.48 98.10 -76.79
C LEU A 425 34.67 97.52 -77.56
N GLY A 426 34.44 97.07 -78.80
CA GLY A 426 35.47 96.55 -79.67
C GLY A 426 35.85 95.10 -79.36
N THR A 427 37.03 94.73 -79.85
CA THR A 427 37.55 93.36 -79.78
C THR A 427 38.23 93.09 -78.44
N VAL A 428 37.98 91.94 -77.85
CA VAL A 428 38.56 91.55 -76.55
C VAL A 428 40.05 91.18 -76.71
N TRP A 429 40.91 91.71 -75.83
CA TRP A 429 42.36 91.49 -75.88
C TRP A 429 42.77 90.22 -75.13
N THR A 430 43.59 89.39 -75.77
CA THR A 430 44.04 88.09 -75.22
C THR A 430 45.56 88.00 -75.11
N ASP A 431 46.02 86.97 -74.42
CA ASP A 431 47.42 86.59 -74.21
C ASP A 431 48.26 86.54 -75.49
N HIS A 432 47.63 86.31 -76.64
CA HIS A 432 48.26 86.35 -77.95
C HIS A 432 48.90 87.73 -78.30
N ILE A 433 48.57 88.84 -77.60
CA ILE A 433 48.86 90.22 -78.07
C ILE A 433 49.55 91.15 -77.03
N GLY A 434 49.74 90.78 -75.75
CA GLY A 434 50.08 91.73 -74.66
C GLY A 434 51.55 92.03 -74.31
N ASN A 435 52.50 91.12 -74.51
CA ASN A 435 53.80 91.14 -73.80
C ASN A 435 54.81 92.19 -74.29
N TRP A 436 54.71 92.63 -75.55
CA TRP A 436 55.70 93.51 -76.20
C TRP A 436 55.74 94.94 -75.62
N LYS A 437 54.68 95.38 -74.95
CA LYS A 437 54.54 96.80 -74.54
C LYS A 437 55.20 97.17 -73.19
N ALA A 438 55.64 96.22 -72.35
CA ALA A 438 55.99 96.48 -70.94
C ALA A 438 57.44 96.93 -70.65
N VAL A 439 58.42 96.60 -71.50
CA VAL A 439 59.87 96.70 -71.21
C VAL A 439 60.39 98.14 -71.08
N VAL A 440 59.80 99.09 -71.79
CA VAL A 440 60.33 100.45 -71.95
C VAL A 440 60.29 101.31 -70.66
N ALA A 441 59.56 100.88 -69.63
CA ALA A 441 59.23 101.72 -68.47
C ALA A 441 60.26 101.74 -67.29
N GLN A 442 61.32 100.91 -67.26
CA GLN A 442 62.06 100.60 -66.00
C GLN A 442 63.39 101.34 -65.65
N SER A 443 64.19 101.95 -66.55
CA SER A 443 65.53 102.56 -66.23
C SER A 443 65.53 103.80 -65.30
N THR A 444 64.36 104.40 -65.15
CA THR A 444 64.07 105.77 -64.65
C THR A 444 64.62 106.24 -63.31
N ALA A 445 64.78 105.33 -62.34
CA ALA A 445 64.50 105.60 -60.92
C ALA A 445 65.76 105.70 -60.01
N GLY A 446 65.85 106.74 -59.17
CA GLY A 446 66.93 106.95 -58.21
C GLY A 446 66.80 106.05 -56.97
N ALA A 447 67.78 105.16 -56.77
CA ALA A 447 67.79 104.18 -55.68
C ALA A 447 69.08 104.26 -54.86
N GLY A 448 69.00 104.03 -53.54
CA GLY A 448 70.17 103.96 -52.67
C GLY A 448 70.08 104.63 -51.29
N ALA A 449 69.01 105.31 -50.88
CA ALA A 449 68.85 105.73 -49.48
C ALA A 449 68.35 104.57 -48.61
N VAL A 450 68.70 104.52 -47.31
CA VAL A 450 68.03 103.61 -46.37
C VAL A 450 66.53 103.91 -46.45
N GLY A 451 65.72 102.92 -46.82
CA GLY A 451 64.30 103.08 -47.08
C GLY A 451 63.88 103.26 -48.56
N SER A 452 64.81 103.30 -49.52
CA SER A 452 64.47 103.34 -50.96
C SER A 452 64.36 101.94 -51.60
N TYR A 453 63.53 101.86 -52.65
CA TYR A 453 63.31 100.63 -53.41
C TYR A 453 64.11 100.61 -54.70
N ALA A 454 64.46 99.40 -55.12
CA ALA A 454 65.09 99.16 -56.40
C ALA A 454 64.69 97.80 -56.94
N LEU A 455 64.69 97.69 -58.25
CA LEU A 455 64.71 96.42 -58.93
C LEU A 455 66.18 96.01 -59.08
N LEU A 456 66.53 94.90 -58.43
CA LEU A 456 67.89 94.38 -58.28
C LEU A 456 67.99 92.92 -58.73
N VAL A 457 69.17 92.56 -59.19
CA VAL A 457 69.62 91.19 -59.37
C VAL A 457 70.47 90.80 -58.17
N VAL A 458 70.26 89.59 -57.68
CA VAL A 458 70.93 89.05 -56.48
C VAL A 458 71.73 87.79 -56.86
N GLY A 459 73.02 87.69 -56.47
CA GLY A 459 73.89 86.52 -56.76
C GLY A 459 75.19 86.48 -55.94
N GLY A 460 75.79 85.28 -55.74
CA GLY A 460 77.12 85.11 -55.10
C GLY A 460 77.20 84.33 -53.77
N GLY A 461 76.22 83.51 -53.40
CA GLY A 461 76.30 82.66 -52.18
C GLY A 461 75.71 83.27 -50.89
N GLY A 462 74.81 84.24 -51.01
CA GLY A 462 73.91 84.71 -49.93
C GLY A 462 72.43 84.47 -50.27
N GLY A 463 71.52 84.77 -49.33
CA GLY A 463 70.09 84.43 -49.38
C GLY A 463 69.38 84.70 -50.72
N THR A 464 68.44 83.83 -51.07
CA THR A 464 67.69 83.82 -52.35
C THR A 464 66.19 84.06 -52.17
N GLY A 465 65.70 84.16 -50.93
CA GLY A 465 64.28 84.24 -50.61
C GLY A 465 63.83 85.62 -50.09
N PRO A 466 62.53 85.95 -50.23
CA PRO A 466 61.95 87.13 -49.58
C PRO A 466 62.20 87.18 -48.07
N GLY A 467 62.60 88.35 -47.57
CA GLY A 467 62.95 88.56 -46.16
C GLY A 467 64.39 88.22 -45.80
N GLU A 468 65.04 87.38 -46.60
CA GLU A 468 66.46 87.11 -46.42
C GLU A 468 67.28 88.37 -46.70
N LEU A 469 68.35 88.47 -45.93
CA LEU A 469 69.29 89.57 -46.02
C LEU A 469 70.38 89.19 -46.98
N VAL A 470 70.71 90.12 -47.85
CA VAL A 470 71.81 89.99 -48.78
C VAL A 470 72.68 91.23 -48.68
N ALA A 471 73.98 91.00 -48.48
CA ALA A 471 74.94 92.08 -48.49
C ALA A 471 74.93 92.69 -49.88
N GLY A 472 74.99 94.01 -49.97
CA GLY A 472 74.92 94.68 -51.26
C GLY A 472 76.07 94.33 -52.20
N VAL A 473 77.18 93.79 -51.68
CA VAL A 473 78.26 93.20 -52.49
C VAL A 473 77.81 91.99 -53.33
N ASN A 474 76.74 91.31 -52.92
CA ASN A 474 76.08 90.18 -53.59
C ASN A 474 74.82 90.62 -54.37
N CYS A 475 74.68 91.93 -54.62
CA CYS A 475 73.55 92.50 -55.34
C CYS A 475 74.03 93.44 -56.44
N ARG A 476 73.16 93.65 -57.42
CA ARG A 476 73.37 94.51 -58.59
C ARG A 476 72.06 95.19 -58.95
N PHE A 477 72.06 96.45 -59.38
CA PHE A 477 70.85 97.05 -59.96
C PHE A 477 70.47 96.35 -61.26
N THR A 478 69.18 96.06 -61.48
CA THR A 478 68.70 95.54 -62.77
C THR A 478 68.97 96.59 -63.83
N ALA A 479 69.91 96.32 -64.73
CA ALA A 479 70.16 97.21 -65.84
C ALA A 479 68.95 97.22 -66.76
N THR A 480 68.58 98.41 -67.24
CA THR A 480 67.51 98.58 -68.23
C THR A 480 67.78 97.84 -69.55
N ASP A 481 69.03 97.41 -69.76
CA ASP A 481 69.47 96.65 -70.93
C ASP A 481 69.63 95.13 -70.69
N GLY A 482 69.31 94.60 -69.50
CA GLY A 482 69.46 93.17 -69.22
C GLY A 482 70.89 92.68 -68.93
N THR A 483 71.88 93.57 -68.66
CA THR A 483 73.29 93.18 -68.34
C THR A 483 73.84 93.63 -66.97
N ALA A 484 72.96 93.83 -66.00
CA ALA A 484 73.12 94.26 -64.60
C ALA A 484 74.45 93.99 -63.84
N TRP A 485 75.56 94.63 -64.24
CA TRP A 485 76.75 94.84 -63.39
C TRP A 485 76.84 96.27 -62.88
N GLY A 486 75.69 96.85 -62.52
CA GLY A 486 75.61 98.07 -61.72
C GLY A 486 76.38 97.91 -60.41
N GLY A 487 77.02 98.98 -59.95
CA GLY A 487 77.87 98.95 -58.75
C GLY A 487 77.16 98.28 -57.59
N ALA A 488 77.88 97.44 -56.85
CA ALA A 488 77.36 96.79 -55.66
C ALA A 488 76.72 97.86 -54.77
N PRO A 489 75.39 97.82 -54.56
CA PRO A 489 74.77 98.83 -53.74
C PRO A 489 75.36 98.74 -52.33
N ALA A 490 75.56 99.87 -51.66
CA ALA A 490 76.14 99.88 -50.32
C ALA A 490 75.16 99.29 -49.29
N GLY A 491 75.71 98.68 -48.23
CA GLY A 491 74.94 98.25 -47.07
C GLY A 491 74.21 96.92 -47.24
N THR A 492 73.17 96.72 -46.46
CA THR A 492 72.38 95.48 -46.40
C THR A 492 71.03 95.68 -47.06
N TRP A 493 70.65 94.74 -47.91
CA TRP A 493 69.38 94.76 -48.64
C TRP A 493 68.51 93.60 -48.21
N ARG A 494 67.21 93.87 -48.17
CA ARG A 494 66.19 92.86 -47.97
C ARG A 494 65.54 92.55 -49.31
N ILE A 495 65.38 91.27 -49.60
CA ILE A 495 64.58 90.81 -50.73
C ILE A 495 63.12 91.06 -50.41
N MET A 496 62.47 91.93 -51.17
CA MET A 496 61.05 92.27 -50.99
C MET A 496 60.15 91.34 -51.80
N GLY A 497 60.61 90.93 -52.97
CA GLY A 497 59.89 89.99 -53.81
C GLY A 497 60.48 89.98 -55.21
N ALA A 498 60.59 88.80 -55.78
CA ALA A 498 61.16 88.63 -57.11
C ALA A 498 60.05 88.44 -58.13
N VAL A 499 60.07 89.27 -59.16
CA VAL A 499 59.48 88.90 -60.44
C VAL A 499 60.57 88.09 -61.15
N ARG A 500 60.51 86.76 -61.00
CA ARG A 500 61.40 85.83 -61.71
C ARG A 500 60.77 85.42 -63.04
N ASN A 501 61.61 85.23 -64.06
CA ASN A 501 61.21 84.49 -65.25
C ASN A 501 61.17 82.97 -64.95
N THR A 502 60.69 82.18 -65.90
CA THR A 502 60.48 80.73 -65.72
C THR A 502 61.77 79.91 -65.59
N ASP A 503 62.91 80.36 -66.13
CA ASP A 503 64.10 79.51 -66.29
C ASP A 503 64.99 79.37 -65.05
N GLY A 504 64.84 80.28 -64.08
CA GLY A 504 65.56 80.24 -62.81
C GLY A 504 66.97 80.80 -62.81
N ALA A 505 67.46 81.44 -63.88
CA ALA A 505 68.79 82.06 -63.94
C ALA A 505 68.79 83.55 -63.54
N SER A 506 69.98 84.09 -63.21
CA SER A 506 70.14 85.43 -62.61
C SER A 506 69.97 86.68 -63.51
N PRO A 507 70.23 86.71 -64.84
CA PRO A 507 70.36 87.99 -65.54
C PRO A 507 69.04 88.76 -65.74
N ASP A 508 67.89 88.06 -65.86
CA ASP A 508 66.58 88.67 -66.20
C ASP A 508 65.58 88.68 -65.03
N SER A 509 65.92 88.04 -63.92
CA SER A 509 65.08 88.02 -62.73
C SER A 509 65.21 89.34 -61.99
N THR A 510 64.11 90.08 -61.89
CA THR A 510 64.13 91.38 -61.20
C THR A 510 63.58 91.21 -59.80
N THR A 511 64.45 91.45 -58.83
CA THR A 511 64.12 91.35 -57.43
C THR A 511 63.84 92.75 -56.92
N LEU A 512 62.60 93.01 -56.57
CA LEU A 512 62.30 94.19 -55.78
C LEU A 512 63.02 94.02 -54.44
N CYS A 513 63.92 94.94 -54.16
CA CYS A 513 64.73 94.96 -52.95
C CYS A 513 64.61 96.31 -52.26
N LEU A 514 64.76 96.27 -50.94
CA LEU A 514 64.72 97.44 -50.06
C LEU A 514 66.02 97.56 -49.30
N ARG A 515 66.53 98.78 -49.20
CA ARG A 515 67.73 99.06 -48.40
C ARG A 515 67.39 99.28 -46.93
N ILE A 516 68.10 98.63 -46.01
CA ILE A 516 67.78 98.65 -44.57
C ILE A 516 68.90 99.12 -43.63
N SER A 517 70.17 99.03 -44.04
CA SER A 517 71.31 99.62 -43.32
C SER A 517 72.37 100.08 -44.30
#